data_AF-A0A7Y4XW19-F1
#
_entry.id   AF-A0A7Y4XW19-F1
#
_cell.length_a   1.000
_cell.length_b   1.000
_cell.length_c   1.000
_cell.angle_alpha   90.00
_cell.angle_beta   90.00
_cell.angle_gamma   90.00
#
_symmetry.space_group_name_H-M   'P 1'
#
loop_
_entity.id
_entity.type
_entity.pdbx_description
1 polymer ?
#
loop_
_entity_poly.entity_id
_entity_poly.type
_entity_poly.pdbx_seq_one_letter_code
_entity_poly.pdbx_strand_id
1 'polypeptide(L)'
;MSSKETYLGDVQDVNGTTVSISLSKESLTGFVYIDGQGYRVGQIGSFIRIPIGFNDLFGIISQVGASAVPESQVENQSHGDRWMRIQLIGEGQRNGVFQRGLSQYPTIGDEVHLVSEKELKNIYGQPDKPYFVKLGHISNADSIPALIDVNKLITRHSAVVGTTGSGKSTTVASIIDALSDSTNYPSSRIIMLDLHGEYGHALKEKAHIYKINGDLTSKLKEKELYIPFWALNFDELCEISFGEFNNERDKNIVMERVQKYKLESLTKYPKKGASADSLSVDSPIPFSIHHLWHELFIETFGTYYNSKERAGKPIDNLAYETDADGNELKGNPMEGIPPIFKNIVTDAGEEKINYLPSSLNLGKQVLLLGTKLRIPRYDFIFKPSDWMPDIDGKVAQDLDQLLINWIGSDRPVSILDLSGIPADILQTTIGALLRILYEALFWARNLSQGGRHRPLLIVMEEAHIYLNDDFKGMASKVVQRIVKEGRKYGIGAMIVSQRPSEINPTILSQCGTFFALRLTNASDRNHITSALSDNLDGLTSMLPILRTGEAIILGEAVKLPMRTTIEAPPKNRRPDSQDPIIYDEVPQDDSQNPGGWGIKMEANPNYKELVETWRAQNPKIDIVK
;
A
#
# COMPACT_ATOMS: atom_id res chain seq x y z
N MET A 1 18.78 -1.91 -45.31
CA MET A 1 18.60 -0.49 -45.69
C MET A 1 19.91 0.24 -45.43
N SER A 2 20.26 1.24 -46.24
CA SER A 2 21.57 1.89 -46.25
C SER A 2 21.99 2.37 -44.87
N SER A 3 23.08 1.81 -44.33
CA SER A 3 23.61 2.08 -42.99
C SER A 3 23.89 3.56 -42.70
N LYS A 4 24.06 4.38 -43.76
CA LYS A 4 24.36 5.81 -43.67
C LYS A 4 23.24 6.66 -43.06
N GLU A 5 21.97 6.34 -43.26
CA GLU A 5 20.87 7.23 -42.81
C GLU A 5 20.66 7.18 -41.29
N THR A 6 20.93 6.04 -40.67
CA THR A 6 20.79 5.86 -39.22
C THR A 6 22.10 6.11 -38.47
N TYR A 7 23.21 6.36 -39.17
CA TYR A 7 24.54 6.48 -38.59
C TYR A 7 24.68 7.72 -37.69
N LEU A 8 25.20 7.51 -36.48
CA LEU A 8 25.41 8.54 -35.47
C LEU A 8 26.87 8.85 -35.22
N GLY A 9 27.76 7.87 -35.34
CA GLY A 9 29.15 8.00 -34.97
C GLY A 9 29.79 6.68 -34.56
N ASP A 10 30.97 6.76 -33.96
CA ASP A 10 31.83 5.62 -33.67
C ASP A 10 32.08 5.46 -32.16
N VAL A 11 32.20 4.21 -31.72
CA VAL A 11 32.63 3.88 -30.36
C VAL A 11 34.06 4.35 -30.13
N GLN A 12 34.28 5.14 -29.07
CA GLN A 12 35.58 5.68 -28.68
C GLN A 12 36.17 5.00 -27.44
N ASP A 13 35.32 4.66 -26.48
CA ASP A 13 35.74 4.08 -25.20
C ASP A 13 34.65 3.13 -24.67
N VAL A 14 35.08 2.03 -24.06
CA VAL A 14 34.19 0.98 -23.53
C VAL A 14 34.63 0.67 -22.10
N ASN A 15 33.81 1.06 -21.13
CA ASN A 15 34.02 0.80 -19.71
C ASN A 15 32.85 -0.01 -19.14
N GLY A 16 32.99 -1.33 -19.18
CA GLY A 16 31.93 -2.26 -18.79
C GLY A 16 30.69 -2.06 -19.66
N THR A 17 29.56 -1.72 -19.05
CA THR A 17 28.30 -1.43 -19.77
C THR A 17 28.21 0.01 -20.29
N THR A 18 29.16 0.87 -19.93
CA THR A 18 29.15 2.28 -20.35
C THR A 18 30.04 2.43 -21.57
N VAL A 19 29.49 3.00 -22.64
CA VAL A 19 30.23 3.23 -23.89
C VAL A 19 30.20 4.71 -24.24
N SER A 20 31.36 5.28 -24.53
CA SER A 20 31.48 6.65 -25.03
C SER A 20 31.59 6.63 -26.55
N ILE A 21 30.84 7.50 -27.22
CA ILE A 21 30.67 7.54 -28.67
C ILE A 21 31.02 8.94 -29.14
N SER A 22 31.91 9.06 -30.13
CA SER A 22 32.12 10.33 -30.85
C SER A 22 31.04 10.49 -31.91
N LEU A 23 30.33 11.61 -31.88
CA LEU A 23 29.32 11.91 -32.88
C LEU A 23 29.97 12.26 -34.22
N SER A 24 29.44 11.68 -35.30
CA SER A 24 29.87 11.97 -36.66
C SER A 24 29.66 13.43 -37.04
N LYS A 25 30.59 13.97 -37.83
CA LYS A 25 30.49 15.31 -38.42
C LYS A 25 29.41 15.39 -39.52
N GLU A 26 28.93 14.26 -40.04
CA GLU A 26 27.86 14.23 -41.05
C GLU A 26 26.47 14.31 -40.39
N SER A 27 26.34 13.86 -39.14
CA SER A 27 25.09 13.88 -38.35
C SER A 27 24.87 15.24 -37.65
N LEU A 28 25.30 16.34 -38.29
CA LEU A 28 25.34 17.70 -37.73
C LEU A 28 23.96 18.29 -37.44
N THR A 29 22.93 17.85 -38.18
CA THR A 29 21.56 18.22 -37.87
C THR A 29 21.14 17.46 -36.62
N GLY A 30 20.79 18.17 -35.54
CA GLY A 30 20.23 17.55 -34.32
C GLY A 30 18.89 16.83 -34.53
N PHE A 31 18.51 16.60 -35.79
CA PHE A 31 17.32 15.93 -36.28
C PHE A 31 17.66 15.09 -37.52
N VAL A 32 17.15 13.86 -37.55
CA VAL A 32 17.27 12.90 -38.66
C VAL A 32 15.89 12.34 -38.97
N TYR A 33 15.51 12.22 -40.24
CA TYR A 33 14.26 11.58 -40.63
C TYR A 33 14.50 10.14 -41.07
N ILE A 34 13.83 9.18 -40.44
CA ILE A 34 13.88 7.76 -40.76
C ILE A 34 12.44 7.30 -40.98
N ASP A 35 12.14 6.65 -42.11
CA ASP A 35 10.80 6.13 -42.44
C ASP A 35 9.67 7.21 -42.34
N GLY A 36 9.99 8.48 -42.60
CA GLY A 36 9.03 9.59 -42.51
C GLY A 36 8.80 10.17 -41.11
N GLN A 37 9.54 9.69 -40.10
CA GLN A 37 9.50 10.22 -38.73
C GLN A 37 10.80 10.93 -38.37
N GLY A 38 10.69 12.07 -37.69
CA GLY A 38 11.83 12.86 -37.24
C GLY A 38 12.33 12.44 -35.86
N TYR A 39 13.61 12.11 -35.75
CA TYR A 39 14.31 11.71 -34.53
C TYR A 39 15.33 12.78 -34.13
N ARG A 40 15.37 13.14 -32.84
CA ARG A 40 16.44 14.01 -32.32
C ARG A 40 17.68 13.21 -32.01
N VAL A 41 18.82 13.64 -32.58
CA VAL A 41 20.12 13.00 -32.32
C VAL A 41 20.64 13.45 -30.96
N GLY A 42 21.12 12.49 -30.14
CA GLY A 42 21.72 12.81 -28.84
C GLY A 42 20.71 13.17 -27.74
N GLN A 43 19.46 12.76 -27.84
CA GLN A 43 18.50 12.96 -26.76
C GLN A 43 18.66 11.86 -25.69
N ILE A 44 18.92 12.27 -24.44
CA ILE A 44 19.00 11.37 -23.28
C ILE A 44 17.70 10.54 -23.17
N GLY A 45 17.84 9.25 -22.90
CA GLY A 45 16.73 8.29 -22.86
C GLY A 45 16.39 7.67 -24.21
N SER A 46 16.98 8.14 -25.31
CA SER A 46 16.77 7.53 -26.64
C SER A 46 17.61 6.27 -26.80
N PHE A 47 17.09 5.33 -27.60
CA PHE A 47 17.76 4.09 -27.93
C PHE A 47 18.70 4.24 -29.11
N ILE A 48 19.81 3.54 -29.03
CA ILE A 48 20.79 3.38 -30.11
C ILE A 48 21.14 1.89 -30.25
N ARG A 49 21.59 1.51 -31.44
CA ARG A 49 22.07 0.16 -31.74
C ARG A 49 23.52 0.16 -32.20
N ILE A 50 24.28 -0.85 -31.79
CA ILE A 50 25.64 -1.12 -32.24
C ILE A 50 25.64 -2.49 -32.92
N PRO A 51 25.78 -2.58 -34.25
CA PRO A 51 25.75 -3.84 -34.96
C PRO A 51 27.08 -4.58 -34.76
N ILE A 52 27.04 -5.78 -34.20
CA ILE A 52 28.21 -6.64 -34.02
C ILE A 52 27.96 -8.01 -34.65
N GLY A 53 28.53 -8.23 -35.83
CA GLY A 53 28.31 -9.44 -36.61
C GLY A 53 26.84 -9.60 -37.01
N PHE A 54 26.18 -10.64 -36.47
CA PHE A 54 24.76 -10.94 -36.73
C PHE A 54 23.80 -10.44 -35.64
N ASN A 55 24.34 -9.90 -34.55
CA ASN A 55 23.59 -9.36 -33.43
C ASN A 55 23.69 -7.83 -33.43
N ASP A 56 22.66 -7.18 -32.93
CA ASP A 56 22.69 -5.76 -32.59
C ASP A 56 22.70 -5.64 -31.07
N LEU A 57 23.66 -4.90 -30.53
CA LEU A 57 23.63 -4.46 -29.13
C LEU A 57 22.76 -3.21 -29.03
N PHE A 58 21.96 -3.12 -27.98
CA PHE A 58 21.10 -1.98 -27.72
C PHE A 58 21.54 -1.26 -26.44
N GLY A 59 21.58 0.07 -26.54
CA GLY A 59 21.87 0.94 -25.40
C GLY A 59 20.94 2.15 -25.34
N ILE A 60 20.89 2.77 -24.17
CA ILE A 60 20.19 4.05 -23.96
C ILE A 60 21.22 5.15 -23.76
N ILE A 61 20.99 6.30 -24.39
CA ILE A 61 21.79 7.51 -24.17
C ILE A 61 21.61 7.98 -22.73
N SER A 62 22.70 7.97 -21.96
CA SER A 62 22.73 8.41 -20.55
C SER A 62 23.28 9.82 -20.39
N GLN A 63 24.16 10.27 -21.28
CA GLN A 63 24.78 11.59 -21.23
C GLN A 63 25.16 12.08 -22.62
N VAL A 64 25.09 13.39 -22.85
CA VAL A 64 25.61 14.03 -24.07
C VAL A 64 26.42 15.25 -23.67
N GLY A 65 27.53 15.49 -24.37
CA GLY A 65 28.43 16.60 -24.13
C GLY A 65 29.15 17.06 -25.38
N ALA A 66 29.85 18.19 -25.25
CA ALA A 66 30.82 18.67 -26.21
C ALA A 66 32.08 19.03 -25.42
N SER A 67 33.27 18.71 -25.93
CA SER A 67 34.51 19.14 -25.28
C SER A 67 34.57 20.68 -25.20
N ALA A 68 34.81 21.20 -24.00
CA ALA A 68 35.11 22.61 -23.80
C ALA A 68 36.54 22.86 -24.29
N VAL A 69 36.67 23.68 -25.34
CA VAL A 69 37.98 24.17 -25.80
C VAL A 69 38.49 25.18 -24.74
N PRO A 70 39.72 25.07 -24.21
CA PRO A 70 40.30 26.13 -23.39
C PRO A 70 40.30 27.45 -24.18
N GLU A 71 39.91 28.57 -23.54
CA GLU A 71 39.82 29.89 -24.20
C GLU A 71 41.12 30.31 -24.93
N SER A 72 42.26 29.70 -24.57
CA SER A 72 43.57 29.92 -25.19
C SER A 72 43.82 29.17 -26.51
N GLN A 73 42.89 28.35 -27.02
CA GLN A 73 43.05 27.58 -28.27
C GLN A 73 41.89 27.76 -29.27
N VAL A 74 41.19 28.90 -29.21
CA VAL A 74 39.99 29.16 -30.03
C VAL A 74 40.31 29.39 -31.52
N GLU A 75 41.54 29.72 -31.90
CA GLU A 75 41.84 30.13 -33.29
C GLU A 75 42.19 29.01 -34.27
N ASN A 76 42.33 27.73 -33.87
CA ASN A 76 42.78 26.68 -34.81
C ASN A 76 42.09 25.30 -34.74
N GLN A 77 40.94 25.16 -34.08
CA GLN A 77 40.17 23.92 -34.15
C GLN A 77 38.69 24.18 -34.47
N SER A 78 38.29 23.73 -35.65
CA SER A 78 36.92 23.81 -36.15
C SER A 78 36.07 22.73 -35.46
N HIS A 79 35.13 23.19 -34.63
CA HIS A 79 34.05 22.43 -33.98
C HIS A 79 34.47 21.42 -32.92
N GLY A 80 34.12 21.69 -31.66
CA GLY A 80 34.39 20.78 -30.54
C GLY A 80 33.78 19.40 -30.77
N ASP A 81 34.57 18.37 -30.48
CA ASP A 81 34.15 16.97 -30.58
C ASP A 81 32.94 16.73 -29.66
N ARG A 82 31.78 16.51 -30.30
CA ARG A 82 30.57 16.12 -29.60
C ARG A 82 30.66 14.64 -29.27
N TRP A 83 30.26 14.29 -28.06
CA TRP A 83 30.26 12.92 -27.61
C TRP A 83 28.97 12.60 -26.87
N MET A 84 28.63 11.33 -26.84
CA MET A 84 27.58 10.81 -25.98
C MET A 84 28.09 9.61 -25.21
N ARG A 85 27.52 9.38 -24.03
CA ARG A 85 27.64 8.11 -23.32
C ARG A 85 26.31 7.39 -23.38
N ILE A 86 26.42 6.08 -23.56
CA ILE A 86 25.30 5.17 -23.53
C ILE A 86 25.50 4.15 -22.40
N GLN A 87 24.40 3.60 -21.94
CA GLN A 87 24.35 2.41 -21.11
C GLN A 87 23.88 1.26 -21.99
N LEU A 88 24.71 0.23 -22.19
CA LEU A 88 24.30 -1.01 -22.86
C LEU A 88 23.33 -1.78 -21.97
N ILE A 89 22.27 -2.34 -22.57
CA ILE A 89 21.20 -3.02 -21.83
C ILE A 89 21.00 -4.46 -22.27
N GLY A 90 21.18 -4.74 -23.56
CA GLY A 90 21.15 -6.10 -24.05
C GLY A 90 21.38 -6.21 -25.54
N GLU A 91 21.03 -7.36 -26.09
CA GLU A 91 21.30 -7.69 -27.48
C GLU A 91 20.10 -8.36 -28.14
N GLY A 92 20.05 -8.32 -29.46
CA GLY A 92 19.08 -9.07 -30.25
C GLY A 92 19.63 -9.41 -31.62
N GLN A 93 19.26 -10.57 -32.14
CA GLN A 93 19.45 -10.83 -33.57
C GLN A 93 18.60 -9.84 -34.37
N ARG A 94 19.07 -9.42 -35.55
CA ARG A 94 18.40 -8.40 -36.39
C ARG A 94 16.91 -8.67 -36.69
N ASN A 95 16.50 -9.94 -36.70
CA ASN A 95 15.11 -10.38 -36.86
C ASN A 95 14.64 -11.27 -35.70
N GLY A 96 15.34 -11.27 -34.57
CA GLY A 96 15.09 -12.15 -33.44
C GLY A 96 14.49 -11.45 -32.23
N VAL A 97 14.40 -12.19 -31.14
CA VAL A 97 13.87 -11.68 -29.88
C VAL A 97 15.00 -11.00 -29.11
N PHE A 98 14.76 -9.75 -28.68
CA PHE A 98 15.65 -9.05 -27.76
C PHE A 98 15.83 -9.83 -26.44
N GLN A 99 17.07 -9.90 -25.96
CA GLN A 99 17.46 -10.52 -24.71
C GLN A 99 18.23 -9.52 -23.84
N ARG A 100 18.00 -9.58 -22.53
CA ARG A 100 18.78 -8.80 -21.56
C ARG A 100 20.16 -9.42 -21.37
N GLY A 101 21.15 -8.56 -21.11
CA GLY A 101 22.54 -8.97 -20.97
C GLY A 101 23.26 -8.98 -22.32
N LEU A 102 24.59 -9.02 -22.25
CA LEU A 102 25.48 -8.94 -23.42
C LEU A 102 26.27 -10.23 -23.53
N SER A 103 26.32 -10.85 -24.71
CA SER A 103 27.26 -11.94 -24.96
C SER A 103 28.64 -11.42 -25.33
N GLN A 104 28.71 -10.20 -25.85
CA GLN A 104 29.91 -9.54 -26.35
C GLN A 104 29.82 -8.02 -26.11
N TYR A 105 30.98 -7.41 -25.89
CA TYR A 105 31.11 -5.95 -25.78
C TYR A 105 31.50 -5.36 -27.14
N PRO A 106 31.09 -4.12 -27.43
CA PRO A 106 31.58 -3.42 -28.61
C PRO A 106 33.07 -3.13 -28.47
N THR A 107 33.73 -2.91 -29.60
CA THR A 107 35.12 -2.50 -29.71
C THR A 107 35.23 -1.06 -30.22
N ILE A 108 36.39 -0.45 -30.00
CA ILE A 108 36.67 0.91 -30.49
C ILE A 108 36.57 0.91 -32.02
N GLY A 109 35.83 1.88 -32.57
CA GLY A 109 35.57 2.02 -34.00
C GLY A 109 34.31 1.31 -34.49
N ASP A 110 33.56 0.60 -33.64
CA ASP A 110 32.26 0.04 -34.04
C ASP A 110 31.26 1.17 -34.32
N GLU A 111 30.50 1.03 -35.42
CA GLU A 111 29.50 2.00 -35.84
C GLU A 111 28.28 2.01 -34.90
N VAL A 112 27.80 3.20 -34.60
CA VAL A 112 26.59 3.41 -33.80
C VAL A 112 25.48 3.98 -34.66
N HIS A 113 24.28 3.43 -34.50
CA HIS A 113 23.10 3.88 -35.24
C HIS A 113 21.90 4.20 -34.34
N LEU A 114 21.01 5.05 -34.82
CA LEU A 114 19.66 5.23 -34.26
C LEU A 114 18.84 3.94 -34.40
N VAL A 115 17.95 3.72 -33.42
CA VAL A 115 16.92 2.68 -33.50
C VAL A 115 15.65 3.30 -34.07
N SER A 116 15.14 2.73 -35.16
CA SER A 116 13.86 3.12 -35.77
C SER A 116 12.67 2.65 -34.94
N GLU A 117 11.49 3.28 -35.11
CA GLU A 117 10.25 2.81 -34.46
C GLU A 117 9.91 1.34 -34.81
N LYS A 118 10.21 0.89 -36.03
CA LYS A 118 9.99 -0.51 -36.44
C LYS A 118 10.85 -1.47 -35.61
N GLU A 119 12.11 -1.13 -35.39
CA GLU A 119 13.03 -1.92 -34.55
C GLU A 119 12.64 -1.83 -33.07
N LEU A 120 12.30 -0.63 -32.58
CA LEU A 120 11.76 -0.45 -31.23
C LEU A 120 10.51 -1.29 -31.00
N LYS A 121 9.63 -1.42 -31.99
CA LYS A 121 8.46 -2.30 -31.93
C LYS A 121 8.84 -3.78 -31.84
N ASN A 122 9.95 -4.22 -32.42
CA ASN A 122 10.42 -5.60 -32.24
C ASN A 122 11.04 -5.84 -30.85
N ILE A 123 11.61 -4.79 -30.26
CA ILE A 123 12.21 -4.82 -28.93
C ILE A 123 11.12 -4.82 -27.84
N TYR A 124 10.22 -3.83 -27.90
CA TYR A 124 9.17 -3.58 -26.92
C TYR A 124 7.86 -4.29 -27.24
N GLY A 125 7.50 -4.39 -28.51
CA GLY A 125 6.25 -4.99 -28.95
C GLY A 125 6.29 -6.50 -28.82
N GLN A 126 5.56 -7.00 -27.83
CA GLN A 126 5.07 -8.38 -27.79
C GLN A 126 3.56 -8.40 -27.49
N PRO A 127 2.73 -7.79 -28.35
CA PRO A 127 1.30 -7.61 -28.07
C PRO A 127 0.48 -8.91 -28.07
N ASP A 128 1.06 -10.06 -28.45
CA ASP A 128 0.28 -11.27 -28.73
C ASP A 128 0.04 -12.18 -27.51
N LYS A 129 0.61 -11.85 -26.35
CA LYS A 129 0.45 -12.68 -25.15
C LYS A 129 -0.58 -12.08 -24.18
N PRO A 130 -1.52 -12.88 -23.67
CA PRO A 130 -2.66 -12.40 -22.88
C PRO A 130 -2.28 -11.85 -21.51
N TYR A 131 -1.04 -12.06 -21.05
CA TYR A 131 -0.55 -11.59 -19.75
C TYR A 131 0.19 -10.26 -19.80
N PHE A 132 0.29 -9.63 -20.99
CA PHE A 132 0.78 -8.26 -21.09
C PHE A 132 -0.38 -7.27 -20.96
N VAL A 133 -0.18 -6.24 -20.14
CA VAL A 133 -1.13 -5.14 -20.00
C VAL A 133 -0.52 -3.85 -20.51
N LYS A 134 -1.28 -3.09 -21.30
CA LYS A 134 -0.88 -1.75 -21.76
C LYS A 134 -1.19 -0.74 -20.65
N LEU A 135 -0.21 0.08 -20.28
CA LEU A 135 -0.40 1.20 -19.34
C LEU A 135 -0.27 2.58 -19.99
N GLY A 136 0.17 2.64 -21.25
CA GLY A 136 0.42 3.89 -21.94
C GLY A 136 1.33 3.68 -23.13
N HIS A 137 2.19 4.66 -23.40
CA HIS A 137 3.07 4.69 -24.57
C HIS A 137 4.47 5.17 -24.21
N ILE A 138 5.47 4.78 -24.99
CA ILE A 138 6.85 5.26 -24.80
C ILE A 138 6.89 6.76 -25.12
N SER A 139 7.42 7.59 -24.22
CA SER A 139 7.29 9.06 -24.31
C SER A 139 7.94 9.71 -25.54
N ASN A 140 8.87 9.01 -26.22
CA ASN A 140 9.52 9.47 -27.45
C ASN A 140 9.04 8.70 -28.70
N ALA A 141 8.04 7.82 -28.56
CA ALA A 141 7.51 6.98 -29.62
C ALA A 141 6.04 6.61 -29.30
N ASP A 142 5.12 7.55 -29.52
CA ASP A 142 3.70 7.41 -29.15
C ASP A 142 3.01 6.20 -29.80
N SER A 143 3.52 5.70 -30.94
CA SER A 143 3.01 4.52 -31.62
C SER A 143 3.30 3.21 -30.89
N ILE A 144 4.23 3.21 -29.93
CA ILE A 144 4.72 2.01 -29.25
C ILE A 144 4.05 1.88 -27.88
N PRO A 145 3.27 0.81 -27.65
CA PRO A 145 2.61 0.61 -26.37
C PRO A 145 3.63 0.24 -25.28
N ALA A 146 3.46 0.82 -24.10
CA ALA A 146 4.18 0.40 -22.90
C ALA A 146 3.47 -0.81 -22.28
N LEU A 147 4.02 -1.99 -22.53
CA LEU A 147 3.48 -3.28 -22.08
C LEU A 147 4.18 -3.77 -20.81
N ILE A 148 3.39 -4.23 -19.84
CA ILE A 148 3.85 -4.76 -18.56
C ILE A 148 3.46 -6.23 -18.42
N ASP A 149 4.41 -7.09 -18.04
CA ASP A 149 4.17 -8.50 -17.71
C ASP A 149 3.48 -8.62 -16.34
N VAL A 150 2.19 -8.93 -16.34
CA VAL A 150 1.37 -9.01 -15.13
C VAL A 150 1.85 -10.11 -14.18
N ASN A 151 2.36 -11.23 -14.70
CA ASN A 151 2.84 -12.32 -13.86
C ASN A 151 4.01 -11.86 -13.00
N LYS A 152 4.96 -11.14 -13.61
CA LYS A 152 6.12 -10.62 -12.89
C LYS A 152 5.75 -9.43 -12.01
N LEU A 153 4.86 -8.54 -12.47
CA LEU A 153 4.37 -7.42 -11.68
C LEU A 153 3.79 -7.86 -10.33
N ILE A 154 2.99 -8.93 -10.33
CA ILE A 154 2.38 -9.46 -9.11
C ILE A 154 3.39 -10.32 -8.34
N THR A 155 4.02 -11.31 -8.98
CA THR A 155 4.83 -12.32 -8.25
C THR A 155 6.21 -11.82 -7.81
N ARG A 156 6.69 -10.70 -8.34
CA ARG A 156 7.98 -10.09 -7.98
C ARG A 156 7.84 -8.82 -7.15
N HIS A 157 6.62 -8.47 -6.76
CA HIS A 157 6.31 -7.22 -6.09
C HIS A 157 6.66 -6.00 -6.97
N SER A 158 6.10 -4.86 -6.62
CA SER A 158 6.32 -3.62 -7.34
C SER A 158 6.31 -2.43 -6.42
N ALA A 159 6.87 -1.32 -6.88
CA ALA A 159 6.77 -0.05 -6.20
C ALA A 159 6.35 1.07 -7.18
N VAL A 160 5.47 1.95 -6.73
CA VAL A 160 5.09 3.18 -7.43
C VAL A 160 5.55 4.35 -6.58
N VAL A 161 6.50 5.13 -7.10
CA VAL A 161 7.17 6.18 -6.32
C VAL A 161 7.16 7.50 -7.06
N GLY A 162 6.96 8.60 -6.34
CA GLY A 162 6.93 9.94 -6.93
C GLY A 162 6.47 11.01 -5.93
N THR A 163 6.91 12.25 -6.13
CA THR A 163 6.49 13.37 -5.27
C THR A 163 5.00 13.68 -5.43
N THR A 164 4.43 14.45 -4.49
CA THR A 164 3.08 15.01 -4.63
C THR A 164 2.91 15.72 -5.99
N GLY A 165 1.74 15.55 -6.61
CA GLY A 165 1.43 16.13 -7.93
C GLY A 165 2.17 15.52 -9.13
N SER A 166 2.96 14.45 -8.95
CA SER A 166 3.65 13.77 -10.06
C SER A 166 2.74 12.86 -10.90
N GLY A 167 1.57 12.50 -10.37
CA GLY A 167 0.63 11.56 -10.98
C GLY A 167 0.60 10.17 -10.33
N LYS A 168 1.21 9.99 -9.15
CA LYS A 168 1.31 8.71 -8.40
C LYS A 168 -0.04 7.99 -8.27
N SER A 169 -1.05 8.63 -7.65
CA SER A 169 -2.37 8.03 -7.46
C SER A 169 -3.05 7.70 -8.80
N THR A 170 -2.90 8.57 -9.80
CA THR A 170 -3.42 8.32 -11.15
C THR A 170 -2.75 7.12 -11.82
N THR A 171 -1.44 6.95 -11.66
CA THR A 171 -0.70 5.77 -12.18
C THR A 171 -1.17 4.50 -11.49
N VAL A 172 -1.33 4.51 -10.16
CA VAL A 172 -1.89 3.36 -9.41
C VAL A 172 -3.30 3.02 -9.90
N ALA A 173 -4.17 4.01 -10.05
CA ALA A 173 -5.52 3.81 -10.58
C ALA A 173 -5.50 3.26 -12.01
N SER A 174 -4.58 3.72 -12.87
CA SER A 174 -4.42 3.20 -14.24
C SER A 174 -4.00 1.73 -14.24
N ILE A 175 -3.04 1.36 -13.37
CA ILE A 175 -2.59 -0.02 -13.23
C ILE A 175 -3.74 -0.90 -12.72
N ILE A 176 -4.45 -0.47 -11.67
CA ILE A 176 -5.58 -1.24 -11.13
C ILE A 176 -6.72 -1.34 -12.14
N ASP A 177 -7.06 -0.26 -12.86
CA ASP A 177 -8.10 -0.26 -13.90
C ASP A 177 -7.79 -1.28 -15.00
N ALA A 178 -6.52 -1.37 -15.40
CA ALA A 178 -6.06 -2.31 -16.42
C ALA A 178 -6.00 -3.76 -15.93
N LEU A 179 -5.60 -3.99 -14.67
CA LEU A 179 -5.58 -5.32 -14.04
C LEU A 179 -6.96 -5.83 -13.62
N SER A 180 -7.97 -4.96 -13.58
CA SER A 180 -9.34 -5.28 -13.19
C SER A 180 -10.29 -5.48 -14.38
N ASP A 181 -9.75 -5.54 -15.59
CA ASP A 181 -10.52 -5.89 -16.78
C ASP A 181 -10.93 -7.38 -16.74
N SER A 182 -12.21 -7.62 -16.40
CA SER A 182 -12.77 -8.97 -16.29
C SER A 182 -12.77 -9.77 -17.60
N THR A 183 -12.62 -9.12 -18.76
CA THR A 183 -12.55 -9.84 -20.04
C THR A 183 -11.23 -10.58 -20.20
N ASN A 184 -10.14 -9.94 -19.78
CA ASN A 184 -8.78 -10.49 -19.83
C ASN A 184 -8.41 -11.22 -18.53
N TYR A 185 -8.90 -10.74 -17.38
CA TYR A 185 -8.55 -11.21 -16.04
C TYR A 185 -9.80 -11.49 -15.19
N PRO A 186 -10.63 -12.49 -15.54
CA PRO A 186 -11.92 -12.76 -14.90
C PRO A 186 -11.81 -13.18 -13.42
N SER A 187 -10.62 -13.55 -12.96
CA SER A 187 -10.34 -13.93 -11.56
C SER A 187 -9.31 -13.00 -10.90
N SER A 188 -9.19 -11.77 -11.40
CA SER A 188 -8.35 -10.74 -10.78
C SER A 188 -8.80 -10.49 -9.35
N ARG A 189 -7.82 -10.35 -8.45
CA ARG A 189 -8.04 -10.18 -7.01
C ARG A 189 -7.04 -9.16 -6.49
N ILE A 190 -7.55 -7.98 -6.14
CA ILE A 190 -6.75 -6.84 -5.71
C ILE A 190 -7.33 -6.33 -4.39
N ILE A 191 -6.50 -6.26 -3.35
CA ILE A 191 -6.78 -5.52 -2.12
C ILE A 191 -6.05 -4.20 -2.20
N MET A 192 -6.74 -3.10 -1.90
CA MET A 192 -6.16 -1.78 -1.80
C MET A 192 -6.32 -1.24 -0.39
N LEU A 193 -5.21 -0.90 0.27
CA LEU A 193 -5.22 -0.14 1.51
C LEU A 193 -5.14 1.35 1.15
N ASP A 194 -6.26 2.06 1.31
CA ASP A 194 -6.43 3.47 0.93
C ASP A 194 -6.45 4.33 2.20
N LEU A 195 -5.39 5.08 2.47
CA LEU A 195 -5.25 5.85 3.72
C LEU A 195 -6.00 7.18 3.66
N HIS A 196 -6.27 7.68 2.46
CA HIS A 196 -6.88 8.99 2.24
C HIS A 196 -8.30 8.91 1.66
N GLY A 197 -8.75 7.74 1.20
CA GLY A 197 -10.06 7.55 0.58
C GLY A 197 -10.13 8.05 -0.87
N GLU A 198 -8.99 8.21 -1.55
CA GLU A 198 -8.91 8.83 -2.88
C GLU A 198 -9.46 7.94 -4.00
N TYR A 199 -9.47 6.62 -3.81
CA TYR A 199 -9.66 5.66 -4.91
C TYR A 199 -11.11 5.17 -5.04
N GLY A 200 -11.94 5.39 -4.03
CA GLY A 200 -13.34 4.97 -4.03
C GLY A 200 -14.11 5.49 -5.25
N HIS A 201 -13.92 6.76 -5.61
CA HIS A 201 -14.56 7.34 -6.80
C HIS A 201 -13.98 6.78 -8.11
N ALA A 202 -12.65 6.63 -8.18
CA ALA A 202 -11.95 6.17 -9.38
C ALA A 202 -12.34 4.74 -9.79
N LEU A 203 -12.57 3.86 -8.81
CA LEU A 203 -12.77 2.43 -9.00
C LEU A 203 -14.20 1.96 -8.68
N LYS A 204 -15.16 2.86 -8.49
CA LYS A 204 -16.53 2.58 -8.00
C LYS A 204 -17.29 1.44 -8.71
N GLU A 205 -17.04 1.19 -9.99
CA GLU A 205 -17.70 0.14 -10.77
C GLU A 205 -17.00 -1.22 -10.62
N LYS A 206 -15.71 -1.21 -10.28
CA LYS A 206 -14.82 -2.37 -10.23
C LYS A 206 -14.41 -2.76 -8.81
N ALA A 207 -14.76 -1.95 -7.80
CA ALA A 207 -14.36 -2.15 -6.41
C ALA A 207 -15.54 -2.24 -5.44
N HIS A 208 -15.45 -3.08 -4.42
CA HIS A 208 -16.20 -2.86 -3.17
C HIS A 208 -15.37 -1.97 -2.25
N ILE A 209 -16.02 -1.02 -1.58
CA ILE A 209 -15.35 -0.10 -0.65
C ILE A 209 -15.79 -0.48 0.76
N TYR A 210 -14.82 -0.76 1.63
CA TYR A 210 -15.03 -1.06 3.04
C TYR A 210 -14.43 0.09 3.85
N LYS A 211 -15.26 0.81 4.62
CA LYS A 211 -14.89 1.99 5.39
C LYS A 211 -15.47 1.92 6.81
N ILE A 212 -14.82 2.55 7.78
CA ILE A 212 -15.40 2.76 9.12
C ILE A 212 -16.49 3.83 9.04
N ASN A 213 -17.65 3.56 9.63
CA ASN A 213 -18.87 4.35 9.52
C ASN A 213 -19.21 4.64 8.06
N GLY A 214 -19.18 3.59 7.24
CA GLY A 214 -19.44 3.67 5.81
C GLY A 214 -20.83 4.23 5.56
N ASP A 215 -20.92 5.24 4.70
CA ASP A 215 -22.21 5.86 4.39
C ASP A 215 -22.99 4.94 3.45
N LEU A 216 -23.96 4.19 4.00
CA LEU A 216 -24.83 3.30 3.24
C LEU A 216 -25.72 4.03 2.22
N THR A 217 -25.87 5.35 2.36
CA THR A 217 -26.59 6.21 1.41
C THR A 217 -25.69 6.77 0.30
N SER A 218 -24.37 6.60 0.45
CA SER A 218 -23.38 7.04 -0.53
C SER A 218 -23.65 6.44 -1.90
N LYS A 219 -23.55 7.27 -2.94
CA LYS A 219 -23.59 6.82 -4.34
C LYS A 219 -22.54 5.74 -4.66
N LEU A 220 -21.50 5.64 -3.83
CA LEU A 220 -20.40 4.67 -3.96
C LEU A 220 -20.73 3.28 -3.39
N LYS A 221 -21.89 3.09 -2.73
CA LYS A 221 -22.31 1.84 -2.07
C LYS A 221 -21.23 1.31 -1.10
N GLU A 222 -20.79 2.19 -0.21
CA GLU A 222 -19.80 1.87 0.83
C GLU A 222 -20.36 0.78 1.76
N LYS A 223 -19.48 -0.11 2.22
CA LYS A 223 -19.77 -1.14 3.21
C LYS A 223 -18.98 -0.86 4.47
N GLU A 224 -19.48 -1.34 5.60
CA GLU A 224 -18.76 -1.23 6.85
C GLU A 224 -17.50 -2.11 6.84
N LEU A 225 -16.36 -1.54 7.24
CA LEU A 225 -15.12 -2.29 7.48
C LEU A 225 -15.16 -2.86 8.90
N TYR A 226 -15.07 -4.17 9.02
CA TYR A 226 -14.95 -4.84 10.33
C TYR A 226 -13.66 -5.65 10.40
N ILE A 227 -12.99 -5.60 11.56
CA ILE A 227 -11.81 -6.41 11.85
C ILE A 227 -12.06 -7.08 13.20
N PRO A 228 -12.58 -8.32 13.20
CA PRO A 228 -12.93 -8.98 14.45
C PRO A 228 -11.72 -9.10 15.37
N PHE A 229 -11.80 -8.56 16.59
CA PHE A 229 -10.67 -8.54 17.53
C PHE A 229 -10.07 -9.93 17.81
N TRP A 230 -10.85 -10.99 17.65
CA TRP A 230 -10.42 -12.37 17.86
C TRP A 230 -9.61 -12.95 16.70
N ALA A 231 -9.56 -12.26 15.56
CA ALA A 231 -8.66 -12.54 14.43
C ALA A 231 -7.27 -11.94 14.62
N LEU A 232 -7.12 -11.01 15.56
CA LEU A 232 -5.84 -10.39 15.93
C LEU A 232 -4.95 -11.42 16.64
N ASN A 233 -3.64 -11.33 16.43
CA ASN A 233 -2.70 -12.04 17.30
C ASN A 233 -2.66 -11.35 18.67
N PHE A 234 -2.03 -12.00 19.65
CA PHE A 234 -2.06 -11.51 21.02
C PHE A 234 -1.36 -10.15 21.20
N ASP A 235 -0.26 -9.91 20.48
CA ASP A 235 0.48 -8.64 20.54
C ASP A 235 -0.34 -7.48 19.92
N GLU A 236 -0.97 -7.70 18.76
CA GLU A 236 -1.88 -6.74 18.11
C GLU A 236 -3.08 -6.43 19.01
N LEU A 237 -3.68 -7.49 19.57
CA LEU A 237 -4.79 -7.35 20.50
C LEU A 237 -4.34 -6.49 21.67
N CYS A 238 -3.21 -6.78 22.30
CA CYS A 238 -2.67 -5.99 23.41
C CYS A 238 -2.47 -4.52 23.05
N GLU A 239 -1.78 -4.22 21.96
CA GLU A 239 -1.50 -2.86 21.51
C GLU A 239 -2.80 -2.07 21.23
N ILE A 240 -3.77 -2.70 20.56
CA ILE A 240 -5.05 -2.08 20.21
C ILE A 240 -5.99 -1.97 21.42
N SER A 241 -5.95 -2.89 22.40
CA SER A 241 -6.89 -2.91 23.54
C SER A 241 -6.31 -2.38 24.84
N PHE A 242 -5.30 -3.06 25.37
CA PHE A 242 -4.71 -2.83 26.69
C PHE A 242 -3.57 -1.79 26.68
N GLY A 243 -2.98 -1.51 25.52
CA GLY A 243 -1.79 -0.67 25.37
C GLY A 243 -0.54 -1.35 25.95
N GLU A 244 0.45 -0.54 26.33
CA GLU A 244 1.70 -1.06 26.90
C GLU A 244 1.50 -1.61 28.31
N PHE A 245 2.08 -2.79 28.56
CA PHE A 245 2.12 -3.43 29.87
C PHE A 245 3.34 -2.97 30.67
N ASN A 246 3.19 -2.84 31.99
CA ASN A 246 4.28 -2.42 32.87
C ASN A 246 5.35 -3.51 33.04
N ASN A 247 4.96 -4.78 32.93
CA ASN A 247 5.85 -5.94 33.04
C ASN A 247 5.26 -7.16 32.31
N GLU A 248 6.12 -8.14 32.05
CA GLU A 248 5.73 -9.39 31.35
C GLU A 248 4.75 -10.26 32.16
N ARG A 249 4.78 -10.18 33.49
CA ARG A 249 3.86 -10.98 34.33
C ARG A 249 2.41 -10.57 34.07
N ASP A 250 2.14 -9.26 34.06
CA ASP A 250 0.82 -8.70 33.81
C ASP A 250 0.32 -9.04 32.40
N LYS A 251 1.21 -8.97 31.40
CA LYS A 251 0.93 -9.40 30.02
C LYS A 251 0.58 -10.89 29.95
N ASN A 252 1.35 -11.75 30.63
CA ASN A 252 1.12 -13.20 30.66
C ASN A 252 -0.21 -13.57 31.34
N ILE A 253 -0.64 -12.83 32.36
CA ILE A 253 -1.96 -13.05 32.98
C ILE A 253 -3.06 -12.81 31.94
N VAL A 254 -3.00 -11.70 31.19
CA VAL A 254 -3.98 -11.43 30.13
C VAL A 254 -3.92 -12.50 29.03
N MET A 255 -2.72 -12.96 28.66
CA MET A 255 -2.51 -14.03 27.68
C MET A 255 -3.22 -15.33 28.09
N GLU A 256 -3.04 -15.75 29.34
CA GLU A 256 -3.68 -16.95 29.91
C GLU A 256 -5.20 -16.81 29.93
N ARG A 257 -5.73 -15.63 30.29
CA ARG A 257 -7.18 -15.37 30.29
C ARG A 257 -7.78 -15.39 28.89
N VAL A 258 -7.11 -14.80 27.89
CA VAL A 258 -7.55 -14.88 26.49
C VAL A 258 -7.54 -16.32 26.01
N GLN A 259 -6.49 -17.09 26.31
CA GLN A 259 -6.41 -18.50 25.93
C GLN A 259 -7.53 -19.33 26.58
N LYS A 260 -7.82 -19.11 27.87
CA LYS A 260 -8.93 -19.75 28.59
C LYS A 260 -10.28 -19.47 27.89
N TYR A 261 -10.58 -18.20 27.62
CA TYR A 261 -11.83 -17.80 26.96
C TYR A 261 -11.97 -18.41 25.55
N LYS A 262 -10.87 -18.47 24.79
CA LYS A 262 -10.85 -19.16 23.48
C LYS A 262 -11.12 -20.66 23.61
N LEU A 263 -10.56 -21.32 24.64
CA LEU A 263 -10.76 -22.75 24.90
C LEU A 263 -12.21 -23.06 25.29
N GLU A 264 -12.81 -22.24 26.15
CA GLU A 264 -14.21 -22.36 26.56
C GLU A 264 -15.15 -22.21 25.37
N SER A 265 -14.94 -21.17 24.55
CA SER A 265 -15.67 -20.95 23.30
C SER A 265 -15.53 -22.13 22.34
N LEU A 266 -14.31 -22.63 22.11
CA LEU A 266 -14.08 -23.78 21.22
C LEU A 266 -14.75 -25.06 21.73
N THR A 267 -14.80 -25.26 23.05
CA THR A 267 -15.45 -26.42 23.66
C THR A 267 -16.96 -26.36 23.48
N LYS A 268 -17.56 -25.18 23.63
CA LYS A 268 -19.01 -24.95 23.48
C LYS A 268 -19.44 -24.93 22.02
N TYR A 269 -18.61 -24.36 21.15
CA TYR A 269 -18.84 -24.19 19.71
C TYR A 269 -17.65 -24.72 18.89
N PRO A 270 -17.54 -26.05 18.70
CA PRO A 270 -16.43 -26.65 17.99
C PRO A 270 -16.23 -26.10 16.57
N LYS A 271 -14.99 -25.75 16.24
CA LYS A 271 -14.58 -25.25 14.92
C LYS A 271 -13.68 -26.27 14.24
N LYS A 272 -14.01 -26.65 13.00
CA LYS A 272 -13.17 -27.56 12.21
C LYS A 272 -11.79 -26.93 11.99
N GLY A 273 -10.73 -27.71 12.19
CA GLY A 273 -9.35 -27.26 12.05
C GLY A 273 -8.73 -26.70 13.35
N ALA A 274 -9.51 -26.60 14.43
CA ALA A 274 -9.01 -26.26 15.76
C ALA A 274 -9.40 -27.36 16.77
N SER A 275 -8.53 -27.60 17.75
CA SER A 275 -8.74 -28.53 18.85
C SER A 275 -8.12 -27.95 20.12
N ALA A 276 -8.51 -28.48 21.29
CA ALA A 276 -7.91 -28.06 22.56
C ALA A 276 -6.38 -28.23 22.57
N ASP A 277 -5.87 -29.30 21.96
CA ASP A 277 -4.43 -29.63 21.93
C ASP A 277 -3.63 -28.74 20.97
N SER A 278 -4.28 -28.17 19.96
CA SER A 278 -3.63 -27.31 18.95
C SER A 278 -3.89 -25.82 19.16
N LEU A 279 -4.71 -25.45 20.15
CA LEU A 279 -5.13 -24.08 20.40
C LEU A 279 -3.95 -23.25 20.96
N SER A 280 -3.65 -22.16 20.27
CA SER A 280 -2.75 -21.11 20.77
C SER A 280 -3.53 -19.83 21.06
N VAL A 281 -2.92 -18.91 21.81
CA VAL A 281 -3.51 -17.58 22.03
C VAL A 281 -3.70 -16.80 20.71
N ASP A 282 -2.90 -17.09 19.69
CA ASP A 282 -2.98 -16.46 18.36
C ASP A 282 -3.95 -17.18 17.40
N SER A 283 -4.53 -18.31 17.81
CA SER A 283 -5.52 -19.02 16.99
C SER A 283 -6.76 -18.12 16.83
N PRO A 284 -7.32 -17.95 15.62
CA PRO A 284 -8.44 -17.07 15.36
C PRO A 284 -9.76 -17.71 15.81
N ILE A 285 -9.92 -17.88 17.12
CA ILE A 285 -11.12 -18.43 17.74
C ILE A 285 -11.89 -17.30 18.43
N PRO A 286 -13.18 -17.12 18.12
CA PRO A 286 -14.02 -16.11 18.76
C PRO A 286 -14.07 -16.26 20.27
N PHE A 287 -14.04 -15.15 21.00
CA PHE A 287 -14.19 -15.10 22.45
C PHE A 287 -14.76 -13.76 22.89
N SER A 288 -15.37 -13.66 24.07
CA SER A 288 -15.96 -12.41 24.55
C SER A 288 -14.93 -11.48 25.22
N ILE A 289 -14.37 -10.53 24.47
CA ILE A 289 -13.45 -9.53 25.06
C ILE A 289 -14.16 -8.59 26.06
N HIS A 290 -15.45 -8.33 25.85
CA HIS A 290 -16.28 -7.51 26.75
C HIS A 290 -16.41 -8.15 28.14
N HIS A 291 -16.63 -9.46 28.19
CA HIS A 291 -16.74 -10.18 29.46
C HIS A 291 -15.38 -10.40 30.10
N LEU A 292 -14.35 -10.69 29.30
CA LEU A 292 -12.97 -10.70 29.78
C LEU A 292 -12.60 -9.37 30.44
N TRP A 293 -12.93 -8.24 29.81
CA TRP A 293 -12.71 -6.91 30.37
C TRP A 293 -13.42 -6.73 31.71
N HIS A 294 -14.69 -7.14 31.80
CA HIS A 294 -15.48 -7.01 33.02
C HIS A 294 -14.92 -7.86 34.17
N GLU A 295 -14.50 -9.10 33.90
CA GLU A 295 -13.83 -9.97 34.86
C GLU A 295 -12.51 -9.34 35.36
N LEU A 296 -11.67 -8.87 34.44
CA LEU A 296 -10.41 -8.19 34.80
C LEU A 296 -10.67 -6.89 35.58
N PHE A 297 -11.75 -6.16 35.29
CA PHE A 297 -12.15 -4.96 36.02
C PHE A 297 -12.54 -5.28 37.46
N ILE A 298 -13.37 -6.31 37.66
CA ILE A 298 -13.73 -6.78 38.99
C ILE A 298 -12.49 -7.21 39.76
N GLU A 299 -11.59 -8.00 39.17
CA GLU A 299 -10.38 -8.47 39.86
C GLU A 299 -9.37 -7.35 40.16
N THR A 300 -9.42 -6.24 39.43
CA THR A 300 -8.51 -5.11 39.61
C THR A 300 -9.04 -4.10 40.63
N PHE A 301 -10.34 -3.77 40.56
CA PHE A 301 -10.95 -2.68 41.33
C PHE A 301 -12.01 -3.12 42.33
N GLY A 302 -12.41 -4.39 42.31
CA GLY A 302 -13.47 -4.92 43.15
C GLY A 302 -13.19 -4.77 44.63
N THR A 303 -14.20 -4.32 45.37
CA THR A 303 -14.26 -4.39 46.82
C THR A 303 -15.30 -5.42 47.25
N TYR A 304 -15.15 -5.98 48.44
CA TYR A 304 -16.04 -7.00 48.97
C TYR A 304 -16.35 -6.76 50.45
N TYR A 305 -17.51 -7.23 50.89
CA TYR A 305 -17.89 -7.21 52.29
C TYR A 305 -17.13 -8.29 53.07
N ASN A 306 -16.30 -7.86 54.01
CA ASN A 306 -15.54 -8.72 54.90
C ASN A 306 -16.27 -8.87 56.24
N SER A 307 -17.37 -9.63 56.22
CA SER A 307 -18.14 -9.99 57.42
C SER A 307 -18.08 -11.48 57.69
N LYS A 308 -17.95 -11.86 58.97
CA LYS A 308 -18.07 -13.27 59.41
C LYS A 308 -19.46 -13.86 59.13
N GLU A 309 -20.47 -13.02 58.89
CA GLU A 309 -21.86 -13.41 58.68
C GLU A 309 -22.18 -13.71 57.20
N ARG A 310 -21.35 -13.25 56.25
CA ARG A 310 -21.49 -13.56 54.82
C ARG A 310 -20.57 -14.73 54.45
N ALA A 311 -21.12 -15.93 54.41
CA ALA A 311 -20.40 -17.12 53.96
C ALA A 311 -20.11 -17.06 52.45
N GLY A 312 -18.91 -17.44 52.02
CA GLY A 312 -18.55 -17.48 50.59
C GLY A 312 -17.13 -17.02 50.31
N LYS A 313 -16.69 -17.08 49.04
CA LYS A 313 -15.42 -16.49 48.62
C LYS A 313 -15.59 -14.97 48.48
N PRO A 314 -14.51 -14.17 48.58
CA PRO A 314 -14.58 -12.72 48.39
C PRO A 314 -15.30 -12.27 47.11
N ILE A 315 -15.14 -13.01 46.01
CA ILE A 315 -15.80 -12.74 44.72
C ILE A 315 -17.33 -12.93 44.75
N ASP A 316 -17.84 -13.74 45.69
CA ASP A 316 -19.27 -13.99 45.84
C ASP A 316 -19.97 -12.87 46.64
N ASN A 317 -19.19 -12.01 47.31
CA ASN A 317 -19.67 -10.99 48.26
C ASN A 317 -19.22 -9.57 47.87
N LEU A 318 -19.20 -9.26 46.57
CA LEU A 318 -18.79 -7.96 46.05
C LEU A 318 -19.66 -6.82 46.60
N ALA A 319 -19.02 -5.71 46.93
CA ALA A 319 -19.66 -4.54 47.51
C ALA A 319 -19.96 -3.49 46.44
N TYR A 320 -21.07 -3.67 45.73
CA TYR A 320 -21.53 -2.70 44.73
C TYR A 320 -22.18 -1.47 45.37
N GLU A 321 -22.02 -0.31 44.74
CA GLU A 321 -22.90 0.83 44.99
C GLU A 321 -24.30 0.54 44.44
N THR A 322 -25.31 1.25 44.94
CA THR A 322 -26.70 1.11 44.51
C THR A 322 -27.20 2.41 43.89
N ASP A 323 -28.06 2.31 42.87
CA ASP A 323 -28.79 3.46 42.33
C ASP A 323 -29.87 3.98 43.30
N ALA A 324 -30.60 5.00 42.88
CA ALA A 324 -31.69 5.60 43.66
C ALA A 324 -32.86 4.63 43.95
N ASP A 325 -32.99 3.58 43.14
CA ASP A 325 -34.03 2.54 43.26
C ASP A 325 -33.54 1.33 44.08
N GLY A 326 -32.29 1.35 44.54
CA GLY A 326 -31.68 0.29 45.34
C GLY A 326 -31.07 -0.86 44.52
N ASN A 327 -30.96 -0.74 43.20
CA ASN A 327 -30.33 -1.76 42.36
C ASN A 327 -28.81 -1.63 42.38
N GLU A 328 -28.11 -2.77 42.48
CA GLU A 328 -26.64 -2.80 42.44
C GLU A 328 -26.11 -2.35 41.06
N LEU A 329 -25.16 -1.41 41.09
CA LEU A 329 -24.48 -0.85 39.92
C LEU A 329 -23.40 -1.80 39.39
N LYS A 330 -23.83 -2.94 38.82
CA LYS A 330 -22.94 -3.98 38.27
C LYS A 330 -22.31 -3.64 36.92
N GLY A 331 -22.73 -2.53 36.31
CA GLY A 331 -22.35 -2.15 34.96
C GLY A 331 -22.96 -3.04 33.88
N ASN A 332 -22.47 -2.91 32.66
CA ASN A 332 -22.87 -3.71 31.49
C ASN A 332 -21.61 -4.02 30.65
N PRO A 333 -21.14 -5.29 30.65
CA PRO A 333 -19.96 -5.70 29.89
C PRO A 333 -20.05 -5.36 28.40
N MET A 334 -21.19 -5.64 27.76
CA MET A 334 -21.38 -5.49 26.31
C MET A 334 -21.39 -4.02 25.88
N GLU A 335 -21.81 -3.12 26.77
CA GLU A 335 -21.74 -1.68 26.55
C GLU A 335 -20.45 -1.06 27.08
N GLY A 336 -19.53 -1.86 27.62
CA GLY A 336 -18.30 -1.38 28.26
C GLY A 336 -18.56 -0.50 29.48
N ILE A 337 -19.74 -0.59 30.12
CA ILE A 337 -20.08 0.18 31.32
C ILE A 337 -19.51 -0.55 32.55
N PRO A 338 -18.61 0.08 33.34
CA PRO A 338 -17.95 -0.60 34.44
C PRO A 338 -18.89 -0.76 35.65
N PRO A 339 -18.69 -1.79 36.49
CA PRO A 339 -19.28 -1.81 37.82
C PRO A 339 -18.77 -0.65 38.69
N ILE A 340 -19.60 -0.22 39.63
CA ILE A 340 -19.23 0.77 40.65
C ILE A 340 -19.23 0.08 42.02
N PHE A 341 -18.10 0.14 42.70
CA PHE A 341 -17.87 -0.50 44.00
C PHE A 341 -17.87 0.53 45.12
N LYS A 342 -18.35 0.10 46.30
CA LYS A 342 -18.30 0.92 47.51
C LYS A 342 -16.86 1.15 47.95
N ASN A 343 -16.62 2.32 48.52
CA ASN A 343 -15.35 2.66 49.15
C ASN A 343 -15.01 1.71 50.30
N ILE A 344 -13.72 1.60 50.59
CA ILE A 344 -13.21 0.81 51.73
C ILE A 344 -13.74 1.41 53.02
N VAL A 345 -14.22 0.54 53.91
CA VAL A 345 -14.68 0.91 55.25
C VAL A 345 -13.92 0.07 56.27
N THR A 346 -13.12 0.75 57.11
CA THR A 346 -12.28 0.12 58.14
C THR A 346 -12.81 0.30 59.57
N ASP A 347 -13.87 1.08 59.75
CA ASP A 347 -14.33 1.51 61.07
C ASP A 347 -14.96 0.37 61.88
N ALA A 348 -14.71 0.40 63.19
CA ALA A 348 -15.22 -0.59 64.13
C ALA A 348 -16.69 -0.28 64.46
N GLY A 349 -17.62 -0.84 63.68
CA GLY A 349 -19.07 -0.72 63.91
C GLY A 349 -19.92 -0.85 62.65
N GLU A 350 -19.34 -0.60 61.47
CA GLU A 350 -19.98 -0.73 60.16
C GLU A 350 -19.60 -2.05 59.47
N GLU A 351 -20.33 -2.45 58.43
CA GLU A 351 -19.94 -3.60 57.59
C GLU A 351 -18.57 -3.31 56.95
N LYS A 352 -17.53 -4.07 57.33
CA LYS A 352 -16.17 -3.89 56.81
C LYS A 352 -16.12 -4.17 55.31
N ILE A 353 -15.52 -3.27 54.54
CA ILE A 353 -15.34 -3.41 53.09
C ILE A 353 -13.84 -3.34 52.79
N ASN A 354 -13.32 -4.34 52.07
CA ASN A 354 -11.91 -4.45 51.71
C ASN A 354 -11.75 -4.61 50.19
N TYR A 355 -10.56 -4.30 49.66
CA TYR A 355 -10.18 -4.73 48.30
C TYR A 355 -10.17 -6.26 48.19
N LEU A 356 -10.51 -6.78 47.01
CA LEU A 356 -10.34 -8.20 46.72
C LEU A 356 -8.90 -8.67 47.01
N PRO A 357 -8.73 -9.87 47.60
CA PRO A 357 -7.41 -10.47 47.77
C PRO A 357 -6.77 -10.73 46.41
N SER A 358 -5.45 -10.53 46.30
CA SER A 358 -4.68 -10.76 45.07
C SER A 358 -5.12 -9.88 43.88
N SER A 359 -5.44 -8.61 44.13
CA SER A 359 -5.79 -7.65 43.08
C SER A 359 -4.73 -7.59 41.98
N LEU A 360 -5.19 -7.55 40.73
CA LEU A 360 -4.32 -7.45 39.57
C LEU A 360 -3.77 -6.03 39.44
N ASN A 361 -2.51 -5.90 39.01
CA ASN A 361 -1.91 -4.59 38.73
C ASN A 361 -2.18 -4.14 37.28
N LEU A 362 -3.43 -4.25 36.84
CA LEU A 362 -3.86 -3.97 35.45
C LEU A 362 -4.71 -2.70 35.32
N GLY A 363 -4.72 -1.83 36.34
CA GLY A 363 -5.63 -0.69 36.40
C GLY A 363 -5.60 0.20 35.15
N LYS A 364 -4.40 0.57 34.68
CA LYS A 364 -4.24 1.37 33.45
C LYS A 364 -4.79 0.63 32.22
N GLN A 365 -4.42 -0.63 32.05
CA GLN A 365 -4.75 -1.45 30.89
C GLN A 365 -6.26 -1.72 30.80
N VAL A 366 -6.90 -2.06 31.92
CA VAL A 366 -8.33 -2.35 31.99
C VAL A 366 -9.17 -1.08 31.81
N LEU A 367 -8.74 0.06 32.36
CA LEU A 367 -9.41 1.34 32.11
C LEU A 367 -9.29 1.77 30.64
N LEU A 368 -8.13 1.52 30.01
CA LEU A 368 -7.93 1.81 28.60
C LEU A 368 -8.85 0.96 27.72
N LEU A 369 -8.88 -0.37 27.94
CA LEU A 369 -9.77 -1.25 27.21
C LEU A 369 -11.23 -0.84 27.39
N GLY A 370 -11.68 -0.64 28.63
CA GLY A 370 -13.06 -0.21 28.89
C GLY A 370 -13.42 1.10 28.19
N THR A 371 -12.47 2.03 28.10
CA THR A 371 -12.65 3.28 27.34
C THR A 371 -12.81 3.00 25.85
N LYS A 372 -11.99 2.13 25.27
CA LYS A 372 -12.07 1.76 23.85
C LYS A 372 -13.37 0.99 23.51
N LEU A 373 -13.89 0.17 24.42
CA LEU A 373 -15.19 -0.53 24.24
C LEU A 373 -16.39 0.44 24.16
N ARG A 374 -16.25 1.68 24.66
CA ARG A 374 -17.32 2.69 24.69
C ARG A 374 -17.25 3.73 23.59
N ILE A 375 -16.08 3.92 22.97
CA ILE A 375 -15.89 4.99 21.96
C ILE A 375 -16.25 4.43 20.57
N PRO A 376 -17.26 4.99 19.87
CA PRO A 376 -17.76 4.44 18.61
C PRO A 376 -16.71 4.24 17.51
N ARG A 377 -15.68 5.07 17.47
CA ARG A 377 -14.60 4.96 16.45
C ARG A 377 -13.80 3.65 16.52
N TYR A 378 -13.91 2.88 17.61
CA TYR A 378 -13.27 1.56 17.74
C TYR A 378 -14.27 0.40 17.54
N ASP A 379 -15.55 0.68 17.26
CA ASP A 379 -16.60 -0.34 17.09
C ASP A 379 -16.28 -1.29 15.93
N PHE A 380 -15.57 -0.81 14.90
CA PHE A 380 -15.11 -1.64 13.79
C PHE A 380 -14.24 -2.84 14.22
N ILE A 381 -13.61 -2.75 15.40
CA ILE A 381 -12.84 -3.84 16.04
C ILE A 381 -13.65 -4.48 17.16
N PHE A 382 -14.15 -3.68 18.11
CA PHE A 382 -14.71 -4.18 19.35
C PHE A 382 -16.20 -4.51 19.28
N LYS A 383 -16.97 -3.88 18.40
CA LYS A 383 -18.38 -4.19 18.14
C LYS A 383 -18.63 -4.55 16.65
N PRO A 384 -17.99 -5.61 16.12
CA PRO A 384 -17.97 -5.88 14.69
C PRO A 384 -19.25 -6.58 14.20
N SER A 385 -20.43 -5.98 14.40
CA SER A 385 -21.77 -6.48 14.03
C SER A 385 -21.90 -8.01 14.09
N ASP A 386 -22.03 -8.68 12.95
CA ASP A 386 -22.30 -10.12 12.86
C ASP A 386 -21.12 -11.01 13.33
N TRP A 387 -19.93 -10.44 13.39
CA TRP A 387 -18.73 -11.08 13.93
C TRP A 387 -18.55 -10.85 15.44
N MET A 388 -19.45 -10.11 16.09
CA MET A 388 -19.40 -9.87 17.53
C MET A 388 -19.72 -11.15 18.30
N PRO A 389 -18.80 -11.65 19.14
CA PRO A 389 -19.07 -12.82 19.96
C PRO A 389 -20.05 -12.49 21.09
N ASP A 390 -20.97 -13.40 21.39
CA ASP A 390 -21.76 -13.36 22.62
C ASP A 390 -20.91 -13.71 23.85
N ILE A 391 -21.54 -13.78 25.03
CA ILE A 391 -20.86 -14.14 26.30
C ILE A 391 -20.06 -15.45 26.22
N ASP A 392 -20.55 -16.41 25.45
CA ASP A 392 -19.96 -17.74 25.31
C ASP A 392 -19.01 -17.85 24.10
N GLY A 393 -18.81 -16.76 23.36
CA GLY A 393 -17.97 -16.74 22.16
C GLY A 393 -18.68 -17.16 20.87
N LYS A 394 -20.02 -17.28 20.84
CA LYS A 394 -20.75 -17.56 19.60
C LYS A 394 -20.80 -16.32 18.71
N VAL A 395 -20.55 -16.50 17.41
CA VAL A 395 -20.66 -15.45 16.39
C VAL A 395 -21.72 -15.82 15.35
N ALA A 396 -22.34 -14.81 14.72
CA ALA A 396 -23.28 -15.04 13.62
C ALA A 396 -22.55 -15.30 12.30
N GLN A 397 -21.45 -14.60 12.05
CA GLN A 397 -20.54 -14.79 10.92
C GLN A 397 -19.11 -15.06 11.39
N ASP A 398 -18.35 -15.84 10.62
CA ASP A 398 -16.98 -16.25 10.91
C ASP A 398 -15.99 -15.66 9.87
N LEU A 399 -14.71 -16.02 9.96
CA LEU A 399 -13.65 -15.50 9.08
C LEU A 399 -13.84 -15.87 7.61
N ASP A 400 -14.50 -16.99 7.32
CA ASP A 400 -14.80 -17.38 5.94
C ASP A 400 -15.63 -16.31 5.23
N GLN A 401 -16.65 -15.77 5.89
CA GLN A 401 -17.47 -14.69 5.33
C GLN A 401 -16.70 -13.38 5.21
N LEU A 402 -15.80 -13.08 6.16
CA LEU A 402 -14.90 -11.91 6.08
C LEU A 402 -13.95 -12.02 4.87
N LEU A 403 -13.34 -13.19 4.67
CA LEU A 403 -12.45 -13.46 3.54
C LEU A 403 -13.21 -13.48 2.21
N ILE A 404 -14.45 -13.97 2.17
CA ILE A 404 -15.32 -13.86 0.99
C ILE A 404 -15.54 -12.39 0.65
N ASN A 405 -15.84 -11.54 1.64
CA ASN A 405 -16.04 -10.12 1.41
C ASN A 405 -14.79 -9.43 0.86
N TRP A 406 -13.61 -9.73 1.40
CA TRP A 406 -12.37 -9.05 1.00
C TRP A 406 -11.76 -9.61 -0.29
N ILE A 407 -11.60 -10.93 -0.41
CA ILE A 407 -10.84 -11.56 -1.50
C ILE A 407 -11.66 -12.56 -2.33
N GLY A 408 -12.89 -12.85 -1.94
CA GLY A 408 -13.82 -13.73 -2.66
C GLY A 408 -14.96 -13.00 -3.35
N SER A 409 -14.92 -11.67 -3.42
CA SER A 409 -16.03 -10.85 -3.90
C SER A 409 -16.30 -11.03 -5.40
N ASP A 410 -17.47 -10.61 -5.85
CA ASP A 410 -17.86 -10.56 -7.27
C ASP A 410 -17.15 -9.45 -8.05
N ARG A 411 -16.46 -8.54 -7.36
CA ARG A 411 -15.65 -7.47 -7.95
C ARG A 411 -14.16 -7.79 -7.85
N PRO A 412 -13.35 -7.41 -8.85
CA PRO A 412 -11.91 -7.70 -8.87
C PRO A 412 -11.12 -6.93 -7.80
N VAL A 413 -11.65 -5.80 -7.31
CA VAL A 413 -10.99 -4.93 -6.33
C VAL A 413 -11.80 -4.86 -5.04
N SER A 414 -11.12 -4.90 -3.90
CA SER A 414 -11.67 -4.46 -2.61
C SER A 414 -10.78 -3.37 -2.05
N ILE A 415 -11.37 -2.19 -1.84
CA ILE A 415 -10.72 -1.05 -1.22
C ILE A 415 -11.05 -1.11 0.28
N LEU A 416 -10.02 -1.19 1.11
CA LEU A 416 -10.11 -0.97 2.54
C LEU A 416 -9.74 0.49 2.76
N ASP A 417 -10.75 1.34 2.91
CA ASP A 417 -10.61 2.77 3.21
C ASP A 417 -10.33 2.93 4.70
N LEU A 418 -9.10 3.33 4.99
CA LEU A 418 -8.51 3.47 6.31
C LEU A 418 -8.52 4.93 6.79
N SER A 419 -9.08 5.87 6.02
CA SER A 419 -9.13 7.29 6.37
C SER A 419 -9.89 7.59 7.67
N GLY A 420 -10.82 6.71 8.05
CA GLY A 420 -11.58 6.79 9.30
C GLY A 420 -10.92 6.12 10.51
N ILE A 421 -9.78 5.44 10.34
CA ILE A 421 -9.12 4.73 11.45
C ILE A 421 -8.42 5.72 12.37
N PRO A 422 -8.56 5.59 13.71
CA PRO A 422 -7.83 6.42 14.65
C PRO A 422 -6.31 6.29 14.47
N ALA A 423 -5.62 7.45 14.40
CA ALA A 423 -4.18 7.51 14.12
C ALA A 423 -3.32 6.71 15.12
N ASP A 424 -3.78 6.57 16.37
CA ASP A 424 -3.08 5.83 17.44
C ASP A 424 -3.02 4.32 17.21
N ILE A 425 -3.91 3.75 16.38
CA ILE A 425 -3.95 2.31 16.09
C ILE A 425 -3.80 1.99 14.59
N LEU A 426 -3.60 3.01 13.74
CA LEU A 426 -3.57 2.86 12.28
C LEU A 426 -2.52 1.84 11.82
N GLN A 427 -1.28 1.96 12.30
CA GLN A 427 -0.18 1.08 11.90
C GLN A 427 -0.42 -0.37 12.33
N THR A 428 -0.88 -0.59 13.57
CA THR A 428 -1.20 -1.91 14.11
C THR A 428 -2.35 -2.55 13.34
N THR A 429 -3.37 -1.76 12.98
CA THR A 429 -4.52 -2.21 12.20
C THR A 429 -4.11 -2.63 10.78
N ILE A 430 -3.26 -1.85 10.11
CA ILE A 430 -2.69 -2.21 8.81
C ILE A 430 -1.88 -3.51 8.93
N GLY A 431 -1.06 -3.64 9.96
CA GLY A 431 -0.30 -4.87 10.23
C GLY A 431 -1.19 -6.09 10.39
N ALA A 432 -2.27 -5.96 11.17
CA ALA A 432 -3.26 -7.02 11.37
C ALA A 432 -3.97 -7.41 10.06
N LEU A 433 -4.44 -6.44 9.28
CA LEU A 433 -5.08 -6.68 7.98
C LEU A 433 -4.14 -7.47 7.04
N LEU A 434 -2.90 -7.01 6.92
CA LEU A 434 -1.88 -7.67 6.09
C LEU A 434 -1.56 -9.08 6.59
N ARG A 435 -1.47 -9.27 7.91
CA ARG A 435 -1.20 -10.58 8.52
C ARG A 435 -2.35 -11.55 8.26
N ILE A 436 -3.59 -11.13 8.51
CA ILE A 436 -4.79 -11.94 8.28
C ILE A 436 -4.84 -12.41 6.82
N LEU A 437 -4.63 -11.50 5.86
CA LEU A 437 -4.60 -11.83 4.43
C LEU A 437 -3.44 -12.80 4.09
N TYR A 438 -2.25 -12.54 4.62
CA TYR A 438 -1.08 -13.39 4.39
C TYR A 438 -1.28 -14.80 4.96
N GLU A 439 -1.70 -14.93 6.22
CA GLU A 439 -1.89 -16.21 6.89
C GLU A 439 -3.01 -17.03 6.23
N ALA A 440 -4.13 -16.40 5.89
CA ALA A 440 -5.22 -17.06 5.17
C ALA A 440 -4.73 -17.71 3.87
N LEU A 441 -3.96 -16.99 3.06
CA LEU A 441 -3.43 -17.51 1.79
C LEU A 441 -2.24 -18.46 1.95
N PHE A 442 -1.41 -18.26 2.99
CA PHE A 442 -0.31 -19.15 3.33
C PHE A 442 -0.82 -20.56 3.65
N TRP A 443 -1.85 -20.67 4.50
CA TRP A 443 -2.44 -21.94 4.87
C TRP A 443 -3.31 -22.54 3.76
N ALA A 444 -3.97 -21.70 2.95
CA ALA A 444 -4.77 -22.14 1.81
C ALA A 444 -3.96 -22.49 0.55
N ARG A 445 -2.62 -22.59 0.62
CA ARG A 445 -1.73 -22.77 -0.55
C ARG A 445 -2.00 -23.98 -1.44
N ASN A 446 -2.71 -24.99 -0.94
CA ASN A 446 -3.09 -26.20 -1.69
C ASN A 446 -4.58 -26.22 -2.07
N LEU A 447 -5.31 -25.14 -1.82
CA LEU A 447 -6.73 -25.00 -2.10
C LEU A 447 -6.94 -24.09 -3.31
N SER A 448 -8.04 -24.30 -4.03
CA SER A 448 -8.41 -23.48 -5.21
C SER A 448 -8.59 -21.99 -4.91
N GLN A 449 -8.89 -21.66 -3.65
CA GLN A 449 -9.09 -20.30 -3.15
C GLN A 449 -7.76 -19.61 -2.80
N GLY A 450 -6.69 -20.39 -2.60
CA GLY A 450 -5.37 -19.90 -2.21
C GLY A 450 -4.65 -19.14 -3.32
N GLY A 451 -3.63 -18.38 -2.93
CA GLY A 451 -2.96 -17.45 -3.84
C GLY A 451 -2.22 -18.11 -5.01
N ARG A 452 -1.83 -19.39 -4.91
CA ARG A 452 -1.23 -20.13 -6.04
C ARG A 452 -2.19 -20.33 -7.21
N HIS A 453 -3.46 -20.54 -6.92
CA HIS A 453 -4.51 -20.69 -7.95
C HIS A 453 -5.14 -19.35 -8.30
N ARG A 454 -5.26 -18.45 -7.32
CA ARG A 454 -5.86 -17.12 -7.48
C ARG A 454 -4.98 -16.06 -6.82
N PRO A 455 -3.94 -15.56 -7.54
CA PRO A 455 -3.00 -14.61 -7.00
C PRO A 455 -3.68 -13.35 -6.45
N LEU A 456 -3.16 -12.86 -5.33
CA LEU A 456 -3.61 -11.63 -4.69
C LEU A 456 -2.57 -10.55 -4.92
N LEU A 457 -2.97 -9.38 -5.43
CA LEU A 457 -2.18 -8.16 -5.37
C LEU A 457 -2.64 -7.31 -4.17
N ILE A 458 -1.72 -6.98 -3.26
CA ILE A 458 -1.97 -6.04 -2.17
C ILE A 458 -1.31 -4.70 -2.51
N VAL A 459 -2.12 -3.67 -2.71
CA VAL A 459 -1.68 -2.29 -2.96
C VAL A 459 -1.67 -1.54 -1.63
N MET A 460 -0.51 -0.99 -1.29
CA MET A 460 -0.22 -0.32 -0.03
C MET A 460 0.05 1.15 -0.30
N GLU A 461 -0.99 1.98 -0.12
CA GLU A 461 -0.87 3.43 -0.24
C GLU A 461 -0.05 4.04 0.92
N GLU A 462 0.60 5.17 0.65
CA GLU A 462 1.35 5.97 1.64
C GLU A 462 2.27 5.14 2.54
N ALA A 463 2.92 4.14 1.93
CA ALA A 463 3.55 3.05 2.67
C ALA A 463 4.69 3.48 3.61
N HIS A 464 5.29 4.65 3.39
CA HIS A 464 6.30 5.23 4.29
C HIS A 464 5.74 5.54 5.70
N ILE A 465 4.42 5.73 5.84
CA ILE A 465 3.77 5.98 7.14
C ILE A 465 3.90 4.77 8.08
N TYR A 466 3.95 3.54 7.57
CA TYR A 466 3.87 2.31 8.37
C TYR A 466 4.92 1.23 8.03
N LEU A 467 5.77 1.43 7.02
CA LEU A 467 6.81 0.49 6.60
C LEU A 467 8.25 1.01 6.85
N ASN A 468 8.43 1.93 7.79
CA ASN A 468 9.74 2.50 8.15
C ASN A 468 10.58 1.57 9.05
N ASP A 469 11.86 1.94 9.25
CA ASP A 469 12.84 1.19 10.06
C ASP A 469 12.80 1.54 11.56
N ASP A 470 12.31 2.73 11.90
CA ASP A 470 12.36 3.28 13.26
C ASP A 470 11.41 2.56 14.23
N PHE A 471 10.50 1.74 13.70
CA PHE A 471 9.51 1.05 14.49
C PHE A 471 9.70 -0.46 14.36
N LYS A 472 9.70 -1.17 15.50
CA LYS A 472 9.39 -2.62 15.57
C LYS A 472 7.95 -2.93 15.10
N GLY A 473 7.34 -2.02 14.34
CA GLY A 473 5.96 -2.00 13.90
C GLY A 473 5.62 -3.25 13.13
N MET A 474 4.47 -3.82 13.48
CA MET A 474 4.07 -5.11 12.97
C MET A 474 3.85 -5.12 11.46
N ALA A 475 3.35 -4.01 10.90
CA ALA A 475 3.16 -3.85 9.46
C ALA A 475 4.48 -4.04 8.66
N SER A 476 5.56 -3.36 9.03
CA SER A 476 6.88 -3.52 8.41
C SER A 476 7.36 -4.98 8.44
N LYS A 477 7.23 -5.67 9.58
CA LYS A 477 7.61 -7.10 9.72
C LYS A 477 6.78 -8.01 8.82
N VAL A 478 5.46 -7.81 8.77
CA VAL A 478 4.56 -8.61 7.93
C VAL A 478 4.88 -8.38 6.45
N VAL A 479 5.08 -7.12 6.03
CA VAL A 479 5.43 -6.83 4.64
C VAL A 479 6.81 -7.38 4.27
N GLN A 480 7.81 -7.30 5.14
CA GLN A 480 9.10 -7.97 4.92
C GLN A 480 8.93 -9.48 4.67
N ARG A 481 8.01 -10.13 5.38
CA ARG A 481 7.68 -11.55 5.13
C ARG A 481 6.95 -11.74 3.81
N ILE A 482 6.00 -10.85 3.47
CA ILE A 482 5.30 -10.87 2.17
C ILE A 482 6.29 -10.73 1.02
N VAL A 483 7.23 -9.78 1.06
CA VAL A 483 8.16 -9.58 -0.06
C VAL A 483 9.24 -10.68 -0.15
N LYS A 484 9.61 -11.31 0.97
CA LYS A 484 10.58 -12.43 0.98
C LYS A 484 9.97 -13.76 0.55
N GLU A 485 8.70 -14.01 0.90
CA GLU A 485 8.09 -15.33 0.77
C GLU A 485 6.79 -15.36 -0.03
N GLY A 486 6.08 -14.23 -0.16
CA GLY A 486 4.75 -14.12 -0.77
C GLY A 486 4.67 -14.65 -2.20
N ARG A 487 5.76 -14.53 -2.97
CA ARG A 487 5.90 -15.16 -4.29
C ARG A 487 5.56 -16.66 -4.30
N LYS A 488 5.97 -17.41 -3.26
CA LYS A 488 5.71 -18.86 -3.15
C LYS A 488 4.23 -19.19 -2.91
N TYR A 489 3.46 -18.21 -2.46
CA TYR A 489 2.05 -18.33 -2.09
C TYR A 489 1.12 -17.55 -3.01
N GLY A 490 1.66 -16.90 -4.06
CA GLY A 490 0.88 -16.09 -4.99
C GLY A 490 0.37 -14.77 -4.39
N ILE A 491 1.13 -14.18 -3.47
CA ILE A 491 0.84 -12.90 -2.85
C ILE A 491 1.84 -11.87 -3.38
N GLY A 492 1.34 -10.93 -4.17
CA GLY A 492 2.06 -9.78 -4.68
C GLY A 492 1.85 -8.54 -3.80
N ALA A 493 2.85 -7.68 -3.77
CA ALA A 493 2.82 -6.42 -3.04
C ALA A 493 3.12 -5.28 -4.00
N MET A 494 2.35 -4.20 -3.92
CA MET A 494 2.63 -2.94 -4.61
C MET A 494 2.78 -1.84 -3.58
N ILE A 495 4.01 -1.35 -3.41
CA ILE A 495 4.37 -0.33 -2.43
C ILE A 495 4.20 1.05 -3.09
N VAL A 496 3.32 1.89 -2.57
CA VAL A 496 3.07 3.22 -3.12
C VAL A 496 3.54 4.27 -2.13
N SER A 497 4.46 5.16 -2.53
CA SER A 497 5.01 6.17 -1.60
C SER A 497 5.63 7.38 -2.30
N GLN A 498 5.53 8.55 -1.67
CA GLN A 498 6.27 9.76 -2.07
C GLN A 498 7.66 9.88 -1.43
N ARG A 499 7.94 9.10 -0.39
CA ARG A 499 9.22 9.06 0.34
C ARG A 499 9.78 7.65 0.31
N PRO A 500 10.33 7.18 -0.82
CA PRO A 500 11.00 5.88 -0.86
C PRO A 500 12.15 5.76 0.14
N SER A 501 12.84 6.85 0.50
CA SER A 501 13.93 6.80 1.49
C SER A 501 13.48 6.48 2.92
N GLU A 502 12.19 6.62 3.23
CA GLU A 502 11.62 6.35 4.57
C GLU A 502 11.09 4.92 4.69
N ILE A 503 11.06 4.15 3.60
CA ILE A 503 10.64 2.74 3.63
C ILE A 503 11.85 1.87 3.96
N ASN A 504 11.61 0.81 4.74
CA ASN A 504 12.61 -0.20 5.04
C ASN A 504 13.32 -0.69 3.75
N PRO A 505 14.67 -0.59 3.66
CA PRO A 505 15.42 -0.94 2.46
C PRO A 505 15.25 -2.40 2.03
N THR A 506 14.98 -3.30 2.97
CA THR A 506 14.69 -4.72 2.68
C THR A 506 13.37 -4.88 1.93
N ILE A 507 12.39 -4.01 2.15
CA ILE A 507 11.11 -4.06 1.42
C ILE A 507 11.31 -3.60 -0.02
N LEU A 508 11.95 -2.45 -0.21
CA LEU A 508 12.16 -1.89 -1.55
C LEU A 508 13.13 -2.72 -2.40
N SER A 509 14.22 -3.24 -1.83
CA SER A 509 15.16 -4.11 -2.57
C SER A 509 14.56 -5.43 -3.05
N GLN A 510 13.41 -5.85 -2.50
CA GLN A 510 12.67 -7.03 -2.96
C GLN A 510 11.59 -6.69 -4.01
N CYS A 511 11.37 -5.40 -4.30
CA CYS A 511 10.48 -4.99 -5.37
C CYS A 511 11.17 -5.20 -6.72
N GLY A 512 10.69 -6.18 -7.49
CA GLY A 512 11.26 -6.51 -8.79
C GLY A 512 10.88 -5.51 -9.89
N THR A 513 9.89 -4.64 -9.69
CA THR A 513 9.46 -3.63 -10.68
C THR A 513 9.24 -2.27 -10.03
N PHE A 514 9.73 -1.20 -10.65
CA PHE A 514 9.52 0.17 -10.20
C PHE A 514 8.82 1.01 -11.26
N PHE A 515 7.79 1.74 -10.86
CA PHE A 515 7.20 2.84 -11.61
C PHE A 515 7.67 4.13 -10.92
N ALA A 516 8.77 4.69 -11.42
CA ALA A 516 9.39 5.88 -10.84
C ALA A 516 8.91 7.12 -11.59
N LEU A 517 8.00 7.88 -10.98
CA LEU A 517 7.55 9.18 -11.44
C LEU A 517 8.54 10.27 -10.97
N ARG A 518 8.16 11.54 -11.14
CA ARG A 518 9.01 12.67 -10.77
C ARG A 518 9.47 12.58 -9.30
N LEU A 519 10.79 12.60 -9.08
CA LEU A 519 11.44 12.60 -7.76
C LEU A 519 12.49 13.71 -7.66
N THR A 520 12.21 14.74 -6.85
CA THR A 520 13.05 15.94 -6.72
C THR A 520 14.16 15.80 -5.67
N ASN A 521 13.93 15.01 -4.61
CA ASN A 521 14.90 14.78 -3.55
C ASN A 521 15.99 13.78 -4.00
N ALA A 522 17.26 14.13 -3.77
CA ALA A 522 18.40 13.29 -4.12
C ALA A 522 18.46 12.00 -3.28
N SER A 523 18.11 12.05 -1.99
CA SER A 523 18.07 10.86 -1.14
C SER A 523 17.07 9.82 -1.66
N ASP A 524 15.86 10.28 -2.00
CA ASP A 524 14.81 9.44 -2.59
C ASP A 524 15.27 8.81 -3.92
N ARG A 525 15.89 9.59 -4.81
CA ARG A 525 16.45 9.05 -6.07
C ARG A 525 17.55 8.02 -5.83
N ASN A 526 18.51 8.32 -4.96
CA ASN A 526 19.61 7.42 -4.65
C ASN A 526 19.11 6.11 -4.06
N HIS A 527 18.05 6.15 -3.25
CA HIS A 527 17.45 4.96 -2.67
C HIS A 527 16.83 4.05 -3.75
N ILE A 528 16.13 4.64 -4.74
CA ILE A 528 15.63 3.90 -5.91
C ILE A 528 16.78 3.33 -6.74
N THR A 529 17.79 4.15 -7.06
CA THR A 529 18.98 3.68 -7.80
C THR A 529 19.65 2.49 -7.11
N SER A 530 19.75 2.52 -5.77
CA SER A 530 20.38 1.46 -4.97
C SER A 530 19.53 0.19 -4.87
N ALA A 531 18.21 0.30 -5.00
CA ALA A 531 17.29 -0.83 -4.95
C ALA A 531 17.19 -1.57 -6.29
N LEU A 532 17.63 -0.96 -7.38
CA LEU A 532 17.59 -1.55 -8.71
C LEU A 532 18.80 -2.46 -8.93
N SER A 533 18.57 -3.63 -9.54
CA SER A 533 19.63 -4.55 -9.95
C SER A 533 20.46 -4.06 -11.13
N ASP A 534 19.92 -3.09 -11.88
CA ASP A 534 20.46 -2.66 -13.16
C ASP A 534 21.25 -1.36 -12.97
N ASN A 535 22.47 -1.28 -13.50
CA ASN A 535 23.23 -0.02 -13.58
C ASN A 535 22.50 0.93 -14.53
N LEU A 536 21.62 1.78 -14.00
CA LEU A 536 20.77 2.71 -14.77
C LEU A 536 20.84 4.14 -14.21
N ASP A 537 21.99 4.54 -13.67
CA ASP A 537 22.24 5.87 -13.12
C ASP A 537 21.84 6.99 -14.09
N GLY A 538 22.07 6.77 -15.40
CA GLY A 538 21.66 7.70 -16.44
C GLY A 538 20.15 7.91 -16.52
N LEU A 539 19.35 6.86 -16.34
CA LEU A 539 17.89 6.97 -16.37
C LEU A 539 17.34 7.60 -15.09
N THR A 540 17.84 7.21 -13.93
CA THR A 540 17.38 7.76 -12.65
C THR A 540 17.73 9.25 -12.50
N SER A 541 18.77 9.72 -13.20
CA SER A 541 19.08 11.15 -13.30
C SER A 541 17.99 11.99 -13.98
N MET A 542 17.10 11.38 -14.78
CA MET A 542 15.98 12.08 -15.43
C MET A 542 14.76 12.25 -14.53
N LEU A 543 14.68 11.53 -13.41
CA LEU A 543 13.52 11.59 -12.50
C LEU A 543 13.14 13.01 -12.05
N PRO A 544 14.04 13.97 -11.80
CA PRO A 544 13.65 15.32 -11.38
C PRO A 544 12.89 16.12 -12.45
N ILE A 545 13.12 15.83 -13.73
CA ILE A 545 12.62 16.62 -14.86
C ILE A 545 11.42 15.98 -15.57
N LEU A 546 10.94 14.83 -15.09
CA LEU A 546 9.75 14.18 -15.66
C LEU A 546 8.52 15.09 -15.54
N ARG A 547 7.67 15.05 -16.57
CA ARG A 547 6.38 15.73 -16.55
C ARG A 547 5.39 14.94 -15.68
N THR A 548 4.35 15.62 -15.20
CA THR A 548 3.23 14.93 -14.52
C THR A 548 2.60 13.90 -15.47
N GLY A 549 2.42 12.68 -14.99
CA GLY A 549 1.93 11.56 -15.80
C GLY A 549 3.00 10.81 -16.61
N GLU A 550 4.26 11.24 -16.56
CA GLU A 550 5.39 10.43 -17.05
C GLU A 550 5.99 9.58 -15.92
N ALA A 551 6.41 8.38 -16.26
CA ALA A 551 7.12 7.46 -15.36
C ALA A 551 8.28 6.80 -16.10
N ILE A 552 9.35 6.50 -15.37
CA ILE A 552 10.37 5.54 -15.81
C ILE A 552 10.00 4.19 -15.20
N ILE A 553 9.74 3.20 -16.05
CA ILE A 553 9.36 1.85 -15.63
C ILE A 553 10.59 0.95 -15.75
N LEU A 554 10.95 0.32 -14.63
CA LEU A 554 12.19 -0.42 -14.44
C LEU A 554 11.91 -1.80 -13.84
N GLY A 555 12.84 -2.74 -14.02
CA GLY A 555 12.80 -4.04 -13.37
C GLY A 555 12.24 -5.18 -14.22
N GLU A 556 11.81 -6.27 -13.57
CA GLU A 556 11.53 -7.58 -14.18
C GLU A 556 10.27 -7.61 -15.05
N ALA A 557 9.23 -6.83 -14.73
CA ALA A 557 7.95 -6.84 -15.45
C ALA A 557 8.01 -6.14 -16.82
N VAL A 558 9.10 -5.44 -17.09
CA VAL A 558 9.37 -4.85 -18.40
C VAL A 558 10.55 -5.54 -19.05
N LYS A 559 10.61 -5.59 -20.37
CA LYS A 559 11.80 -6.12 -21.06
C LYS A 559 12.98 -5.18 -21.01
N LEU A 560 12.71 -3.89 -21.09
CA LEU A 560 13.70 -2.84 -21.05
C LEU A 560 13.18 -1.69 -20.20
N PRO A 561 14.08 -0.98 -19.50
CA PRO A 561 13.80 0.31 -18.94
C PRO A 561 13.16 1.23 -19.97
N MET A 562 11.98 1.78 -19.65
CA MET A 562 11.27 2.68 -20.57
C MET A 562 10.73 3.91 -19.87
N ARG A 563 10.96 5.06 -20.49
CA ARG A 563 10.24 6.30 -20.16
C ARG A 563 8.87 6.24 -20.84
N THR A 564 7.83 6.25 -20.02
CA THR A 564 6.45 6.00 -20.41
C THR A 564 5.58 7.17 -20.04
N THR A 565 4.73 7.59 -20.96
CA THR A 565 3.59 8.46 -20.68
C THR A 565 2.42 7.57 -20.30
N ILE A 566 1.96 7.68 -19.05
CA ILE A 566 0.89 6.85 -18.51
C ILE A 566 -0.45 7.32 -19.07
N GLU A 567 -1.24 6.37 -19.54
CA GLU A 567 -2.62 6.61 -19.98
C GLU A 567 -3.51 6.71 -18.75
N ALA A 568 -3.81 7.96 -18.35
CA ALA A 568 -4.67 8.21 -17.20
C ALA A 568 -6.11 7.72 -17.46
N PRO A 569 -6.85 7.30 -16.43
CA PRO A 569 -8.26 6.97 -16.58
C PRO A 569 -9.04 8.21 -17.06
N PRO A 570 -10.24 7.99 -17.64
CA PRO A 570 -11.18 9.07 -17.97
C PRO A 570 -11.33 10.05 -16.80
N LYS A 571 -11.50 11.36 -17.09
CA LYS A 571 -11.52 12.41 -16.05
C LYS A 571 -12.48 12.12 -14.89
N ASN A 572 -13.64 11.53 -15.18
CA ASN A 572 -14.67 11.13 -14.20
C ASN A 572 -14.34 9.83 -13.43
N ARG A 573 -13.19 9.20 -13.66
CA ARG A 573 -12.69 8.00 -12.99
C ARG A 573 -11.25 8.18 -12.49
N ARG A 574 -10.83 9.43 -12.28
CA ARG A 574 -9.54 9.73 -11.65
C ARG A 574 -9.69 9.76 -10.12
N PRO A 575 -8.62 9.42 -9.38
CA PRO A 575 -8.60 9.58 -7.93
C PRO A 575 -8.83 11.03 -7.52
N ASP A 576 -9.40 11.22 -6.33
CA ASP A 576 -9.65 12.54 -5.75
C ASP A 576 -8.39 13.09 -5.07
N SER A 577 -7.29 13.15 -5.83
CA SER A 577 -5.95 13.50 -5.35
C SER A 577 -5.50 14.88 -5.82
N GLN A 578 -6.44 15.74 -6.22
CA GLN A 578 -6.12 17.06 -6.76
C GLN A 578 -5.98 18.08 -5.62
N ASP A 579 -5.01 18.98 -5.76
CA ASP A 579 -4.90 20.12 -4.85
C ASP A 579 -6.19 20.97 -4.94
N PRO A 580 -6.65 21.54 -3.81
CA PRO A 580 -7.79 22.43 -3.84
C PRO A 580 -7.50 23.63 -4.74
N ILE A 581 -8.46 23.98 -5.60
CA ILE A 581 -8.36 25.17 -6.46
C ILE A 581 -8.45 26.41 -5.57
N ILE A 582 -7.35 27.17 -5.49
CA ILE A 582 -7.30 28.43 -4.72
C ILE A 582 -7.86 29.59 -5.52
N TYR A 583 -7.67 29.62 -6.83
CA TYR A 583 -8.28 30.60 -7.73
C TYR A 583 -8.41 29.95 -9.10
N ASP A 584 -9.63 29.82 -9.59
CA ASP A 584 -9.89 29.25 -10.91
C ASP A 584 -9.76 30.32 -11.99
N GLU A 585 -8.99 30.05 -13.04
CA GLU A 585 -8.90 30.91 -14.23
C GLU A 585 -10.09 30.67 -15.17
N VAL A 586 -10.77 29.53 -15.04
CA VAL A 586 -11.95 29.17 -15.81
C VAL A 586 -13.19 29.78 -15.14
N PRO A 587 -14.14 30.36 -15.91
CA PRO A 587 -15.40 30.82 -15.35
C PRO A 587 -16.10 29.72 -14.54
N GLN A 588 -16.77 30.10 -13.44
CA GLN A 588 -17.39 29.17 -12.50
C GLN A 588 -18.34 28.17 -13.18
N ASP A 589 -19.09 28.61 -14.19
CA ASP A 589 -20.06 27.78 -14.93
C ASP A 589 -19.41 26.70 -15.81
N ASP A 590 -18.14 26.89 -16.17
CA ASP A 590 -17.35 25.98 -17.01
C ASP A 590 -16.42 25.07 -16.19
N SER A 591 -16.21 25.38 -14.90
CA SER A 591 -15.37 24.59 -14.01
C SER A 591 -16.06 23.30 -13.57
N GLN A 592 -15.33 22.19 -13.58
CA GLN A 592 -15.84 20.89 -13.11
C GLN A 592 -15.83 20.78 -11.59
N ASN A 593 -14.96 21.53 -10.91
CA ASN A 593 -14.83 21.60 -9.45
C ASN A 593 -14.70 23.07 -9.05
N PRO A 594 -15.76 23.88 -9.20
CA PRO A 594 -15.68 25.31 -8.90
C PRO A 594 -15.30 25.50 -7.43
N GLY A 595 -14.15 26.16 -7.20
CA GLY A 595 -13.61 26.40 -5.86
C GLY A 595 -12.63 27.57 -5.85
N GLY A 596 -12.38 28.11 -4.66
CA GLY A 596 -11.34 29.09 -4.44
C GLY A 596 -11.81 30.53 -4.23
N TRP A 597 -10.84 31.41 -3.99
CA TRP A 597 -11.01 32.82 -3.64
C TRP A 597 -11.61 33.68 -4.76
N GLY A 598 -11.71 33.15 -5.98
CA GLY A 598 -12.40 33.80 -7.09
C GLY A 598 -13.94 33.71 -7.00
N ILE A 599 -14.47 32.77 -6.22
CA ILE A 599 -15.91 32.61 -6.00
C ILE A 599 -16.35 33.56 -4.88
N LYS A 600 -17.41 34.34 -5.15
CA LYS A 600 -17.99 35.21 -4.11
C LYS A 600 -18.52 34.37 -2.97
N MET A 601 -18.18 34.75 -1.75
CA MET A 601 -18.76 34.16 -0.55
C MET A 601 -20.29 34.23 -0.60
N GLU A 602 -20.96 33.17 -0.16
CA GLU A 602 -22.41 33.19 0.03
C GLU A 602 -22.80 34.38 0.91
N ALA A 603 -23.96 34.98 0.64
CA ALA A 603 -24.41 36.15 1.39
C ALA A 603 -24.58 35.86 2.90
N ASN A 604 -24.95 34.63 3.25
CA ASN A 604 -25.14 34.16 4.62
C ASN A 604 -24.59 32.72 4.77
N PRO A 605 -23.27 32.54 4.92
CA PRO A 605 -22.66 31.20 4.99
C PRO A 605 -23.16 30.43 6.22
N ASN A 606 -23.61 29.19 6.02
CA ASN A 606 -24.12 28.35 7.10
C ASN A 606 -23.01 27.59 7.84
N TYR A 607 -22.30 28.28 8.75
CA TYR A 607 -21.28 27.64 9.58
C TYR A 607 -21.82 26.54 10.52
N LYS A 608 -23.14 26.39 10.68
CA LYS A 608 -23.70 25.27 11.47
C LYS A 608 -23.44 23.94 10.79
N GLU A 609 -23.54 23.87 9.46
CA GLU A 609 -23.23 22.67 8.68
C GLU A 609 -21.75 22.30 8.78
N LEU A 610 -20.85 23.31 8.78
CA LEU A 610 -19.42 23.09 9.03
C LEU A 610 -19.18 22.51 10.43
N VAL A 611 -19.84 23.04 11.45
CA VAL A 611 -19.73 22.51 12.82
C VAL A 611 -20.36 21.13 12.93
N GLU A 612 -21.42 20.85 12.18
CA GLU A 612 -22.10 19.55 12.12
C GLU A 612 -21.20 18.47 11.51
N THR A 613 -20.60 18.71 10.34
CA THR A 613 -19.59 17.81 9.74
C THR A 613 -18.40 17.60 10.68
N TRP A 614 -17.90 18.68 11.30
CA TRP A 614 -16.79 18.57 12.25
C TRP A 614 -17.17 17.70 13.46
N ARG A 615 -18.36 17.88 14.03
CA ARG A 615 -18.85 17.05 15.15
C ARG A 615 -19.10 15.60 14.75
N ALA A 616 -19.64 15.38 13.55
CA ALA A 616 -19.86 14.05 13.00
C ALA A 616 -18.54 13.36 12.63
N GLN A 617 -17.44 14.11 12.50
CA GLN A 617 -16.17 13.64 11.91
C GLN A 617 -16.41 12.98 10.55
N ASN A 618 -17.39 13.50 9.81
CA ASN A 618 -17.81 13.01 8.51
C ASN A 618 -17.97 14.23 7.59
N PRO A 619 -17.27 14.27 6.44
CA PRO A 619 -17.37 15.39 5.51
C PRO A 619 -18.75 15.50 4.82
N LYS A 620 -19.62 14.49 4.97
CA LYS A 620 -20.99 14.50 4.45
C LYS A 620 -21.98 14.75 5.59
N ILE A 621 -22.99 15.57 5.31
CA ILE A 621 -24.18 15.73 6.14
C ILE A 621 -25.35 15.09 5.40
N ASP A 622 -26.17 14.31 6.09
CA ASP A 622 -27.47 13.90 5.60
C ASP A 622 -28.39 15.13 5.57
N ILE A 623 -28.34 15.87 4.46
CA ILE A 623 -29.31 16.93 4.20
C ILE A 623 -30.63 16.23 3.90
N VAL A 624 -31.45 16.02 4.94
CA VAL A 624 -32.86 15.65 4.78
C VAL A 624 -33.51 16.78 4.00
N LYS A 625 -33.77 16.54 2.71
CA LYS A 625 -34.46 17.48 1.83
C LYS A 625 -35.93 17.63 2.19
#